data_AF-A0A8T6LZA1-F1
#
_entry.id   AF-A0A8T6LZA1-F1
#
_cell.length_a   1.000
_cell.length_b   1.000
_cell.length_c   1.000
_cell.angle_alpha   90.00
_cell.angle_beta   90.00
_cell.angle_gamma   90.00
#
_symmetry.space_group_name_H-M   'P 1'
#
loop_
_entity.id
_entity.type
_entity.pdbx_description
1 polymer ?
#
loop_
_entity_poly.entity_id
_entity_poly.type
_entity_poly.pdbx_seq_one_letter_code
_entity_poly.pdbx_strand_id
1 'polypeptide(L)'
;MENSRLSGFFRHSVSERRQIVAEMTGLSDEQTAALEACGALSEDAADRMIENVIGTMSLPVGVATNFVIDGKHYLIPFCLEESSVVAAASNMAKRCLKNGGFKTNSDDPMMIA
;
A
#
# COMPACT_ATOMS: atom_id res chain seq x y z
N MET A 1 3.18 1.50 13.62
CA MET A 1 3.83 0.20 13.35
C MET A 1 5.26 0.25 13.85
N GLU A 2 5.74 -0.79 14.54
CA GLU A 2 7.10 -0.83 15.09
C GLU A 2 8.16 -1.26 14.06
N ASN A 3 7.80 -2.06 13.05
CA ASN A 3 8.77 -2.60 12.10
C ASN A 3 8.16 -2.94 10.72
N SER A 4 8.60 -2.27 9.66
CA SER A 4 8.16 -2.47 8.27
C SER A 4 8.86 -3.63 7.53
N ARG A 5 9.77 -4.35 8.20
CA ARG A 5 10.55 -5.42 7.57
C ARG A 5 9.78 -6.73 7.58
N LEU A 6 9.47 -7.24 6.39
CA LEU A 6 8.77 -8.51 6.21
C LEU A 6 9.60 -9.45 5.33
N SER A 7 10.42 -10.29 5.97
CA SER A 7 11.24 -11.27 5.26
C SER A 7 10.35 -12.39 4.70
N GLY A 8 10.49 -12.69 3.41
CA GLY A 8 9.72 -13.77 2.78
C GLY A 8 8.24 -13.43 2.53
N PHE A 9 7.81 -12.17 2.68
CA PHE A 9 6.41 -11.75 2.51
C PHE A 9 5.75 -12.28 1.23
N PHE A 10 6.47 -12.22 0.11
CA PHE A 10 5.99 -12.67 -1.20
C PHE A 10 5.74 -14.19 -1.30
N ARG A 11 6.22 -14.98 -0.33
CA ARG A 11 6.03 -16.44 -0.28
C ARG A 11 4.71 -16.86 0.34
N HIS A 12 4.10 -15.98 1.13
CA HIS A 12 2.80 -16.21 1.75
C HIS A 12 1.67 -16.13 0.71
N SER A 13 0.54 -16.77 1.01
CA SER A 13 -0.70 -16.58 0.24
C SER A 13 -1.22 -15.14 0.36
N VAL A 14 -2.12 -14.72 -0.53
CA VAL A 14 -2.69 -13.35 -0.47
C VAL A 14 -3.45 -13.13 0.84
N SER A 15 -4.18 -14.15 1.33
CA SER A 15 -4.90 -14.07 2.61
C SER A 15 -3.96 -13.90 3.80
N GLU A 16 -2.90 -14.72 3.87
CA GLU A 16 -1.86 -14.60 4.91
C GLU A 16 -1.17 -13.22 4.86
N ARG A 17 -0.87 -12.72 3.66
CA ARG A 17 -0.30 -11.37 3.49
C ARG A 17 -1.22 -10.29 4.05
N ARG A 18 -2.53 -10.37 3.77
CA ARG A 18 -3.53 -9.42 4.33
C ARG A 18 -3.56 -9.48 5.85
N GLN A 19 -3.60 -10.68 6.42
CA GLN A 19 -3.61 -10.85 7.88
C GLN A 19 -2.35 -10.27 8.53
N ILE A 20 -1.17 -10.57 7.99
CA ILE A 20 0.10 -9.99 8.46
C ILE A 20 0.04 -8.46 8.43
N VAL A 21 -0.45 -7.87 7.33
CA VAL A 21 -0.58 -6.42 7.21
C VAL A 21 -1.55 -5.87 8.25
N ALA A 22 -2.72 -6.50 8.42
CA ALA A 22 -3.74 -6.07 9.37
C ALA A 22 -3.20 -6.07 10.81
N GLU A 23 -2.57 -7.16 11.24
CA GLU A 23 -1.98 -7.29 12.58
C GLU A 23 -0.91 -6.23 12.84
N MET A 24 -0.03 -5.96 11.87
CA MET A 24 1.04 -4.99 12.04
C MET A 24 0.59 -3.53 12.03
N THR A 25 -0.52 -3.24 11.35
CA THR A 25 -1.03 -1.88 11.16
C THR A 25 -2.20 -1.55 12.09
N GLY A 26 -2.78 -2.57 12.74
CA GLY A 26 -3.96 -2.42 13.59
C GLY A 26 -5.23 -2.14 12.79
N LEU A 27 -5.32 -2.64 11.55
CA LEU A 27 -6.55 -2.53 10.77
C LEU A 27 -7.67 -3.31 11.45
N SER A 28 -8.88 -2.76 11.42
CA SER A 28 -10.07 -3.46 11.89
C SER A 28 -10.44 -4.62 10.95
N ASP A 29 -11.31 -5.50 11.43
CA ASP A 29 -11.88 -6.58 10.60
C ASP A 29 -12.63 -6.01 9.38
N GLU A 30 -13.34 -4.88 9.56
CA GLU A 30 -14.03 -4.18 8.48
C GLU A 30 -13.05 -3.65 7.42
N GLN A 31 -11.95 -3.02 7.85
CA GLN A 31 -10.92 -2.53 6.93
C GLN A 31 -10.19 -3.68 6.22
N THR A 32 -9.98 -4.80 6.90
CA THR A 32 -9.37 -6.00 6.32
C THR A 32 -10.30 -6.65 5.30
N ALA A 33 -11.60 -6.73 5.61
CA ALA A 33 -12.63 -7.21 4.69
C ALA A 33 -12.71 -6.34 3.43
N ALA A 34 -12.55 -5.02 3.56
CA ALA A 34 -12.52 -4.11 2.42
C ALA A 34 -11.34 -4.40 1.44
N LEU A 35 -10.20 -4.90 1.94
CA LEU A 35 -9.07 -5.33 1.10
C LEU A 35 -9.31 -6.70 0.45
N GLU A 36 -10.19 -7.52 0.99
CA GLU A 36 -10.58 -8.81 0.42
C GLU A 36 -11.64 -8.66 -0.68
N ALA A 37 -12.54 -7.68 -0.54
CA ALA A 37 -13.59 -7.39 -1.49
C ALA A 37 -13.01 -6.95 -2.85
N CYS A 38 -12.85 -7.90 -3.78
CA CYS A 38 -12.47 -7.61 -5.16
C CYS A 38 -13.57 -6.74 -5.81
N GLY A 39 -13.21 -5.53 -6.27
CA GLY A 39 -14.19 -4.58 -6.82
C GLY A 39 -14.99 -3.82 -5.77
N ALA A 40 -14.36 -3.49 -4.62
CA ALA A 40 -14.98 -2.82 -3.46
C ALA A 40 -15.71 -1.49 -3.74
N LEU A 41 -15.67 -0.95 -4.97
CA LEU A 41 -16.43 0.22 -5.35
C LEU A 41 -17.80 -0.21 -5.89
N SER A 42 -18.88 0.13 -5.17
CA SER A 42 -20.24 -0.14 -5.63
C SER A 42 -20.60 0.71 -6.85
N GLU A 43 -21.55 0.26 -7.68
CA GLU A 43 -22.07 1.04 -8.81
C GLU A 43 -22.61 2.40 -8.35
N ASP A 44 -23.38 2.44 -7.25
CA ASP A 44 -23.86 3.69 -6.65
C ASP A 44 -22.74 4.65 -6.26
N ALA A 45 -21.61 4.14 -5.76
CA ALA A 45 -20.46 4.97 -5.43
C ALA A 45 -19.74 5.44 -6.69
N ALA A 46 -19.56 4.57 -7.67
CA ALA A 46 -18.94 4.90 -8.95
C ALA A 46 -19.75 5.97 -9.71
N ASP A 47 -21.07 5.82 -9.80
CA ASP A 47 -22.00 6.78 -10.46
C ASP A 47 -21.96 8.17 -9.82
N ARG A 48 -21.66 8.25 -8.51
CA ARG A 48 -21.46 9.53 -7.80
C ARG A 48 -20.08 10.13 -8.01
N MET A 49 -19.08 9.36 -8.45
CA MET A 49 -17.70 9.82 -8.62
C MET A 49 -17.46 10.50 -9.97
N ILE A 50 -18.06 9.97 -11.04
CA ILE A 50 -17.89 10.49 -12.41
C ILE A 50 -19.19 10.37 -13.20
N GLU A 51 -19.28 11.08 -14.32
CA GLU A 51 -20.43 11.02 -15.24
C GLU A 51 -20.33 9.80 -16.19
N ASN A 52 -21.49 9.31 -16.64
CA ASN A 52 -21.61 8.24 -17.65
C ASN A 52 -20.90 6.92 -17.28
N VAL A 53 -20.99 6.51 -16.00
CA VAL A 53 -20.44 5.23 -15.55
C VAL A 53 -21.17 4.06 -16.20
N ILE A 54 -20.39 3.13 -16.76
CA ILE A 54 -20.89 1.86 -17.31
C ILE A 54 -20.24 0.65 -16.65
N GLY A 55 -19.40 0.87 -15.64
CA GLY A 55 -18.68 -0.18 -14.93
C GLY A 55 -17.43 0.32 -14.23
N THR A 56 -16.75 -0.60 -13.55
CA THR A 56 -15.52 -0.34 -12.79
C THR A 56 -14.37 -1.19 -13.29
N MET A 57 -13.14 -0.72 -13.14
CA MET A 57 -11.93 -1.49 -13.41
C MET A 57 -11.15 -1.73 -12.11
N SER A 58 -10.75 -2.98 -11.88
CA SER A 58 -9.93 -3.37 -10.72
C SER A 58 -8.47 -3.46 -11.10
N LEU A 59 -7.59 -2.97 -10.21
CA LEU A 59 -6.13 -3.12 -10.32
C LEU A 59 -5.59 -3.90 -9.11
N PRO A 60 -4.51 -4.68 -9.28
CA PRO A 60 -3.86 -5.34 -8.15
C PRO A 60 -3.38 -4.33 -7.10
N VAL A 61 -3.68 -4.63 -5.83
CA VAL A 61 -3.16 -3.88 -4.69
C VAL A 61 -2.04 -4.68 -4.02
N GLY A 62 -0.85 -4.10 -4.00
CA GLY A 62 0.33 -4.62 -3.32
C GLY A 62 0.78 -3.71 -2.19
N VAL A 63 1.71 -4.21 -1.38
CA VAL A 63 2.32 -3.42 -0.30
C VAL A 63 3.83 -3.52 -0.41
N ALA A 64 4.50 -2.37 -0.52
CA ALA A 64 5.95 -2.29 -0.45
C ALA A 64 6.42 -2.26 1.01
N THR A 65 7.50 -2.99 1.27
CA THR A 65 8.02 -3.26 2.61
C THR A 65 9.40 -2.63 2.82
N ASN A 66 9.90 -2.64 4.06
CA ASN A 66 11.22 -2.15 4.47
C ASN A 66 11.42 -0.63 4.41
N PHE A 67 10.38 0.17 4.16
CA PHE A 67 10.51 1.62 4.17
C PHE A 67 10.67 2.13 5.60
N VAL A 68 11.72 2.93 5.78
CA VAL A 68 11.94 3.77 6.96
C VAL A 68 12.13 5.18 6.46
N ILE A 69 11.23 6.08 6.84
CA ILE A 69 11.20 7.48 6.40
C ILE A 69 11.25 8.34 7.65
N ASP A 70 12.28 9.17 7.77
CA ASP A 70 12.52 10.05 8.93
C ASP A 70 12.48 9.29 10.27
N GLY A 71 13.10 8.11 10.27
CA GLY A 71 13.19 7.22 11.44
C GLY A 71 11.92 6.43 11.74
N LYS A 72 10.85 6.56 10.95
CA LYS A 72 9.58 5.86 11.16
C LYS A 72 9.36 4.76 10.11
N HIS A 73 8.84 3.62 10.55
CA HIS A 73 8.55 2.47 9.69
C HIS A 73 7.20 2.61 8.97
N TYR A 74 7.20 2.33 7.66
CA TYR A 74 6.00 2.36 6.82
C TYR A 74 5.87 1.11 5.96
N LEU A 75 4.63 0.64 5.84
CA LEU A 75 4.16 -0.18 4.73
C LEU A 75 3.48 0.76 3.73
N ILE A 76 3.89 0.70 2.47
CA ILE A 76 3.39 1.64 1.44
C ILE A 76 2.47 0.87 0.49
N PRO A 77 1.18 1.20 0.38
CA PRO A 77 0.29 0.57 -0.59
C PRO A 77 0.61 1.01 -2.02
N PHE A 78 0.48 0.09 -2.97
CA PHE A 78 0.67 0.28 -4.39
C PHE A 78 -0.54 -0.29 -5.13
N CYS A 79 -1.04 0.38 -6.17
CA CYS A 79 -2.15 -0.06 -7.01
C CYS A 79 -1.73 0.04 -8.48
N LEU A 80 -1.35 -1.08 -9.10
CA LEU A 80 -0.80 -1.14 -10.46
C LEU A 80 -0.76 -2.59 -11.00
N GLU A 81 -0.57 -2.75 -12.30
CA GLU A 81 -0.55 -4.03 -13.03
C GLU A 81 0.85 -4.61 -13.27
N GLU A 82 1.90 -3.78 -13.23
CA GLU A 82 3.26 -4.20 -13.51
C GLU A 82 3.90 -5.02 -12.37
N SER A 83 4.26 -6.27 -12.68
CA SER A 83 4.72 -7.27 -11.70
C SER A 83 6.00 -6.91 -10.92
N SER A 84 6.88 -6.09 -11.49
CA SER A 84 8.23 -5.85 -10.97
C SER A 84 8.31 -4.70 -9.94
N VAL A 85 7.38 -3.74 -10.00
CA VAL A 85 7.52 -2.43 -9.35
C VAL A 85 7.54 -2.53 -7.83
N VAL A 86 6.59 -3.26 -7.24
CA VAL A 86 6.49 -3.41 -5.77
C VAL A 86 7.71 -4.14 -5.21
N ALA A 87 8.22 -5.14 -5.94
CA ALA A 87 9.40 -5.91 -5.57
C ALA A 87 10.67 -5.04 -5.64
N ALA A 88 10.82 -4.25 -6.71
CA ALA A 88 11.92 -3.32 -6.88
C ALA A 88 11.94 -2.25 -5.77
N ALA A 89 10.80 -1.62 -5.49
CA ALA A 89 10.66 -0.63 -4.42
C ALA A 89 11.04 -1.21 -3.05
N SER A 90 10.51 -2.39 -2.71
CA SER A 90 10.80 -3.07 -1.44
C SER A 90 12.29 -3.46 -1.29
N ASN A 91 12.91 -3.91 -2.38
CA ASN A 91 14.32 -4.29 -2.39
C ASN A 91 15.23 -3.07 -2.22
N MET A 92 14.93 -1.95 -2.90
CA MET A 92 15.70 -0.72 -2.74
C MET A 92 15.54 -0.12 -1.34
N ALA A 93 14.31 -0.10 -0.80
CA ALA A 93 14.09 0.33 0.57
C ALA A 93 14.90 -0.49 1.59
N LYS A 94 14.92 -1.82 1.42
CA LYS A 94 15.77 -2.71 2.25
C LYS A 94 17.25 -2.36 2.16
N ARG A 95 17.76 -1.97 0.99
CA ARG A 95 19.16 -1.55 0.80
C ARG A 95 19.45 -0.20 1.47
N CYS A 96 18.50 0.74 1.47
CA CYS A 96 18.65 2.03 2.14
C CYS A 96 18.70 1.92 3.67
N LEU A 97 18.16 0.84 4.27
CA LEU A 97 18.22 0.62 5.72
C LEU A 97 19.64 0.61 6.27
N LYS A 98 20.64 0.16 5.50
CA LYS A 98 22.05 0.17 5.93
C LYS A 98 22.57 1.59 6.24
N ASN A 99 21.91 2.61 5.70
CA ASN A 99 22.22 4.03 5.87
C ASN A 99 21.15 4.75 6.73
N GLY A 100 20.28 4.01 7.43
CA GLY A 100 19.23 4.59 8.28
C GLY A 100 17.90 4.86 7.60
N GLY A 101 17.71 4.46 6.34
CA GLY A 101 16.47 4.68 5.58
C GLY A 101 16.51 5.95 4.73
N PHE A 102 15.36 6.57 4.54
CA PHE A 102 15.17 7.80 3.75
C PHE A 102 15.02 8.99 4.70
N LYS A 103 15.58 10.14 4.31
CA LYS A 103 15.31 11.44 4.92
C LYS A 103 14.54 12.29 3.94
N THR A 104 13.50 12.97 4.41
CA THR A 104 12.65 13.80 3.55
C THR A 104 12.54 15.23 4.06
N ASN A 105 12.17 16.14 3.16
CA ASN A 105 11.82 17.52 3.46
C ASN A 105 10.78 17.98 2.42
N SER A 106 9.88 18.87 2.79
CA SER A 106 8.86 19.42 1.89
C SER A 106 8.65 20.90 2.18
N ASP A 107 8.44 21.69 1.13
CA ASP A 107 7.99 23.08 1.26
C ASP A 107 6.52 23.13 1.73
N ASP A 108 6.04 24.33 2.05
CA ASP A 108 4.64 24.54 2.46
C ASP A 108 3.67 24.12 1.33
N PRO A 109 2.52 23.49 1.67
CA PRO A 109 1.56 22.98 0.68
C PRO A 109 0.71 24.11 0.07
N MET A 110 1.35 25.01 -0.66
CA MET A 110 0.74 26.20 -1.26
C MET A 110 0.15 25.86 -2.64
N MET A 111 -1.16 26.08 -2.79
CA MET A 111 -1.86 25.98 -4.07
C MET A 111 -1.94 27.36 -4.74
N ILE A 112 -1.70 27.42 -6.04
CA ILE A 112 -1.91 28.63 -6.86
C ILE A 112 -3.28 28.51 -7.52
N ALA A 113 -4.09 29.56 -7.40
CA ALA A 113 -5.39 29.68 -8.04
C ALA A 113 -5.29 30.33 -9.42
#